data_AF-A0A972W6Q2-F1
#
_entry.id   AF-A0A972W6Q2-F1
#
_cell.length_a   1.000
_cell.length_b   1.000
_cell.length_c   1.000
_cell.angle_alpha   90.00
_cell.angle_beta   90.00
_cell.angle_gamma   90.00
#
_symmetry.space_group_name_H-M   'P 1'
#
loop_
_entity.id
_entity.type
_entity.pdbx_description
1 polymer ?
#
loop_
_entity_poly.entity_id
_entity_poly.type
_entity_poly.pdbx_seq_one_letter_code
_entity_poly.pdbx_strand_id
1 'polypeptide(L)'
;LSDEELESNFKYEMPADLRVQFTNSTEVYFDIKGTYVESISNGESSKVVLERSIIQHAKICIENSEDVYDAYDLSKKLKDDIDYRIDRYAKCICRSTHNFITWLKEDYRTKLRLYLRDNFDRDFEIIHGKPPEE
;
A
#
# COMPACT_ATOMS: atom_id res chain seq x y z
N LEU A 1 28.11 5.88 6.71
CA LEU A 1 26.73 6.31 6.93
C LEU A 1 26.63 7.74 6.44
N SER A 2 26.26 7.90 5.17
CA SER A 2 25.84 9.19 4.63
C SER A 2 24.42 9.51 5.13
N ASP A 3 24.04 10.79 5.15
CA ASP A 3 22.70 11.22 5.52
C ASP A 3 21.61 10.50 4.70
N GLU A 4 21.92 10.16 3.45
CA GLU A 4 21.06 9.40 2.54
C GLU A 4 20.84 7.93 2.99
N GLU A 5 21.86 7.28 3.56
CA GLU A 5 21.71 5.94 4.15
C GLU A 5 20.89 5.98 5.44
N LEU A 6 21.00 7.08 6.20
CA LEU A 6 20.28 7.28 7.46
C LEU A 6 18.79 7.57 7.18
N GLU A 7 18.49 8.40 6.19
CA GLU A 7 17.15 8.60 5.63
C GLU A 7 16.57 7.31 5.04
N SER A 8 17.39 6.42 4.47
CA SER A 8 16.92 5.12 3.96
C SER A 8 16.32 4.21 5.05
N ASN A 9 16.64 4.46 6.33
CA ASN A 9 16.16 3.65 7.45
C ASN A 9 14.94 4.26 8.16
N PHE A 10 14.60 5.52 7.87
CA PHE A 10 13.42 6.16 8.45
C PHE A 10 12.15 5.47 7.96
N LYS A 11 11.49 4.71 8.83
CA LYS A 11 10.21 4.07 8.52
C LYS A 11 9.09 5.08 8.68
N TYR A 12 8.13 5.06 7.76
CA TYR A 12 6.85 5.69 8.03
C TYR A 12 6.18 4.93 9.17
N GLU A 13 5.77 5.67 10.19
CA GLU A 13 4.98 5.16 11.30
C GLU A 13 3.56 5.71 11.14
N MET A 14 2.59 4.79 11.03
CA MET A 14 1.19 5.17 10.94
C MET A 14 0.80 5.92 12.23
N PRO A 15 0.26 7.16 12.14
CA PRO A 15 -0.16 7.92 13.32
C PRO A 15 -1.15 7.12 14.18
N ALA A 16 -1.11 7.30 15.50
CA ALA A 16 -1.97 6.56 16.43
C ALA A 16 -3.45 6.66 16.06
N ASP A 17 -3.93 7.86 15.72
CA ASP A 17 -5.32 8.12 15.32
C ASP A 17 -5.72 7.37 14.04
N LEU A 18 -4.77 7.13 13.15
CA LEU A 18 -4.98 6.32 11.95
C LEU A 18 -4.90 4.83 12.28
N ARG A 19 -3.96 4.41 13.13
CA ARG A 19 -3.77 3.02 13.54
C ARG A 19 -5.00 2.41 14.22
N VAL A 20 -5.75 3.23 14.97
CA VAL A 20 -7.04 2.86 15.60
C VAL A 20 -8.09 2.42 14.56
N GLN A 21 -7.98 2.85 13.31
CA GLN A 21 -8.91 2.49 12.25
C GLN A 21 -8.49 1.21 11.52
N PHE A 22 -7.32 0.66 11.85
CA PHE A 22 -6.78 -0.58 11.28
C PHE A 22 -6.57 -1.65 12.37
N THR A 23 -7.36 -1.65 13.44
CA THR A 23 -7.18 -2.51 14.62
C THR A 23 -7.22 -4.00 14.33
N ASN A 24 -7.96 -4.42 13.29
CA ASN A 24 -8.07 -5.82 12.89
C ASN A 24 -6.82 -6.29 12.11
N SER A 25 -6.01 -5.36 11.60
CA SER A 25 -4.78 -5.67 10.88
C SER A 25 -3.61 -5.82 11.84
N THR A 26 -2.98 -6.99 11.80
CA THR A 26 -1.79 -7.31 12.62
C THR A 26 -0.56 -6.56 12.14
N GLU A 27 -0.34 -6.49 10.84
CA GLU A 27 0.78 -5.80 10.21
C GLU A 27 0.29 -4.78 9.16
N VAL A 28 0.63 -3.51 9.38
CA VAL A 28 0.27 -2.39 8.49
C VAL A 28 1.48 -1.87 7.71
N TYR A 29 2.69 -2.28 8.10
CA TYR A 29 3.93 -1.89 7.45
C TYR A 29 4.22 -2.73 6.20
N PHE A 30 4.88 -2.11 5.22
CA PHE A 30 5.34 -2.76 4.00
C PHE A 30 6.75 -2.28 3.63
N ASP A 31 7.70 -3.21 3.52
CA ASP A 31 9.08 -2.90 3.16
C ASP A 31 9.29 -2.84 1.65
N ILE A 32 9.11 -1.65 1.07
CA ILE A 32 9.33 -1.39 -0.36
C ILE A 32 10.73 -1.79 -0.82
N LYS A 33 11.77 -1.52 -0.02
CA LYS A 33 13.15 -1.78 -0.42
C LYS A 33 13.44 -3.28 -0.39
N GLY A 34 13.01 -3.95 0.67
CA GLY A 34 13.10 -5.40 0.81
C GLY A 34 12.40 -6.13 -0.34
N THR A 35 11.13 -5.78 -0.60
CA THR A 35 10.35 -6.37 -1.70
C THR A 35 10.97 -6.05 -3.07
N TYR A 36 11.54 -4.87 -3.27
CA TYR A 36 12.26 -4.55 -4.51
C TYR A 36 13.47 -5.45 -4.72
N VAL A 37 14.33 -5.62 -3.71
CA VAL A 37 15.51 -6.49 -3.79
C VAL A 37 15.10 -7.94 -4.06
N GLU A 38 14.05 -8.42 -3.37
CA GLU A 38 13.49 -9.75 -3.59
C GLU A 38 12.99 -9.93 -5.03
N SER A 39 12.17 -9.00 -5.53
CA SER A 39 11.64 -9.06 -6.90
C SER A 39 12.76 -9.08 -7.95
N ILE A 40 13.79 -8.24 -7.79
CA ILE A 40 14.94 -8.25 -8.72
C ILE A 40 15.71 -9.58 -8.62
N SER A 41 15.92 -10.12 -7.42
CA SER A 41 16.57 -11.42 -7.22
C SER A 41 15.81 -12.56 -7.88
N ASN A 42 14.47 -12.45 -7.95
CA ASN A 42 13.60 -13.44 -8.57
C ASN A 42 13.40 -13.21 -10.08
N GLY A 43 14.04 -12.18 -10.67
CA GLY A 43 13.88 -11.83 -12.07
C GLY A 43 12.52 -11.21 -12.43
N GLU A 44 11.78 -10.71 -11.43
CA GLU A 44 10.48 -10.08 -11.59
C GLU A 44 10.61 -8.60 -12.01
N SER A 45 9.53 -8.06 -12.58
CA SER A 45 9.47 -6.63 -12.87
C SER A 45 9.39 -5.81 -11.58
N SER A 46 10.06 -4.66 -11.53
CA SER A 46 9.94 -3.72 -10.39
C SER A 46 8.49 -3.29 -10.12
N LYS A 47 7.61 -3.35 -11.12
CA LYS A 47 6.19 -3.03 -10.97
C LYS A 47 5.47 -3.95 -9.97
N VAL A 48 5.93 -5.19 -9.82
CA VAL A 48 5.37 -6.17 -8.88
C VAL A 48 5.43 -5.66 -7.44
N VAL A 49 6.43 -4.83 -7.10
CA VAL A 49 6.54 -4.19 -5.77
C VAL A 49 5.32 -3.33 -5.47
N LEU A 50 4.87 -2.53 -6.44
CA LEU A 50 3.71 -1.67 -6.30
C LEU A 50 2.41 -2.49 -6.22
N GLU A 51 2.30 -3.53 -7.04
CA GLU A 51 1.15 -4.45 -7.02
C GLU A 51 1.01 -5.13 -5.66
N ARG A 52 2.10 -5.68 -5.11
CA ARG A 52 2.13 -6.27 -3.76
C ARG A 52 1.77 -5.26 -2.68
N SER A 53 2.28 -4.03 -2.79
CA SER A 53 1.95 -2.94 -1.87
C SER A 53 0.46 -2.59 -1.93
N ILE A 54 -0.13 -2.52 -3.12
CA ILE A 54 -1.57 -2.25 -3.32
C ILE A 54 -2.41 -3.37 -2.70
N ILE A 55 -2.03 -4.64 -2.94
CA ILE A 55 -2.74 -5.79 -2.35
C ILE A 55 -2.69 -5.74 -0.82
N GLN A 56 -1.55 -5.39 -0.23
CA GLN A 56 -1.44 -5.24 1.22
C GLN A 56 -2.33 -4.10 1.75
N HIS A 57 -2.37 -2.94 1.07
CA HIS A 57 -3.29 -1.85 1.42
C HIS A 57 -4.75 -2.23 1.27
N ALA A 58 -5.11 -2.92 0.19
CA ALA A 58 -6.47 -3.40 -0.02
C ALA A 58 -6.88 -4.36 1.11
N LYS A 59 -6.00 -5.32 1.45
CA LYS A 59 -6.23 -6.28 2.53
C LYS A 59 -6.50 -5.58 3.86
N ILE A 60 -5.66 -4.63 4.28
CA ILE A 60 -5.90 -3.94 5.57
C ILE A 60 -7.16 -3.08 5.54
N CYS A 61 -7.55 -2.52 4.39
CA CYS A 61 -8.84 -1.84 4.27
C CYS A 61 -9.99 -2.83 4.44
N ILE A 62 -9.95 -3.98 3.76
CA ILE A 62 -11.01 -5.00 3.80
C ILE A 62 -11.15 -5.65 5.19
N GLU A 63 -10.03 -5.86 5.90
CA GLU A 63 -10.02 -6.37 7.27
C GLU A 63 -10.75 -5.45 8.26
N ASN A 64 -10.85 -4.15 7.96
CA ASN A 64 -11.39 -3.12 8.86
C ASN A 64 -12.63 -2.40 8.30
N SER A 65 -13.23 -2.92 7.25
CA SER A 65 -14.45 -2.39 6.62
C SER A 65 -15.60 -3.38 6.75
N GLU A 66 -16.84 -2.91 6.74
CA GLU A 66 -18.04 -3.75 6.65
C GLU A 66 -18.48 -3.93 5.19
N ASP A 67 -18.31 -2.88 4.38
CA ASP A 67 -18.65 -2.85 2.96
C ASP A 67 -17.53 -2.21 2.10
N VAL A 68 -17.76 -2.15 0.78
CA VAL A 68 -16.79 -1.58 -0.17
C VAL A 68 -16.62 -0.06 0.01
N TYR A 69 -17.63 0.64 0.51
CA TYR A 69 -17.60 2.09 0.72
C TYR A 69 -16.72 2.46 1.92
N ASP A 70 -16.83 1.72 3.01
CA ASP A 70 -15.93 1.80 4.16
C ASP A 70 -14.48 1.55 3.74
N ALA A 71 -14.24 0.51 2.93
CA ALA A 71 -12.91 0.22 2.43
C ALA A 71 -12.34 1.37 1.58
N TYR A 72 -13.19 2.05 0.79
CA TYR A 72 -12.77 3.26 0.08
C TYR A 72 -12.41 4.40 1.02
N ASP A 73 -13.18 4.61 2.09
CA ASP A 73 -12.91 5.68 3.04
C ASP A 73 -11.62 5.43 3.84
N LEU A 74 -11.35 4.17 4.21
CA LEU A 74 -10.05 3.77 4.76
C LEU A 74 -8.90 3.99 3.76
N SER A 75 -9.10 3.61 2.49
CA SER A 75 -8.07 3.78 1.45
C SER A 75 -7.64 5.24 1.27
N LYS A 76 -8.56 6.20 1.43
CA LYS A 76 -8.25 7.65 1.35
C LYS A 76 -7.36 8.12 2.49
N LYS A 77 -7.49 7.51 3.67
CA LYS A 77 -6.72 7.88 4.87
C LYS A 77 -5.26 7.39 4.81
N LEU A 78 -4.98 6.41 3.95
CA LEU A 78 -3.63 5.90 3.71
C LEU A 78 -2.77 6.78 2.78
N LYS A 79 -3.26 7.97 2.39
CA LYS A 79 -2.60 8.87 1.44
C LYS A 79 -1.11 9.10 1.75
N ASP A 80 -0.78 9.40 3.00
CA ASP A 80 0.58 9.74 3.40
C ASP A 80 1.51 8.50 3.38
N ASP A 81 0.99 7.33 3.77
CA ASP A 81 1.72 6.05 3.66
C ASP A 81 1.96 5.68 2.18
N ILE A 82 0.95 5.87 1.32
CA ILE A 82 1.07 5.68 -0.13
C ILE A 82 2.18 6.57 -0.69
N ASP A 83 2.17 7.87 -0.34
CA ASP A 83 3.15 8.82 -0.84
C ASP A 83 4.56 8.42 -0.39
N TYR A 84 4.72 8.03 0.88
CA TYR A 84 5.99 7.51 1.40
C TYR A 84 6.45 6.25 0.66
N ARG A 85 5.56 5.27 0.43
CA ARG A 85 5.90 4.04 -0.30
C ARG A 85 6.34 4.32 -1.74
N ILE A 86 5.65 5.23 -2.43
CA ILE A 86 6.03 5.65 -3.78
C ILE A 86 7.37 6.38 -3.79
N ASP A 87 7.64 7.25 -2.82
CA ASP A 87 8.92 7.96 -2.74
C ASP A 87 10.08 6.97 -2.46
N ARG A 88 9.85 5.94 -1.64
CA ARG A 88 10.81 4.83 -1.46
C ARG A 88 11.01 4.02 -2.74
N TYR A 89 9.95 3.70 -3.44
CA TYR A 89 10.01 2.96 -4.70
C TYR A 89 10.78 3.76 -5.75
N ALA A 90 10.50 5.06 -5.87
CA ALA A 90 11.17 5.99 -6.77
C ALA A 90 12.67 6.10 -6.50
N LYS A 91 13.10 6.00 -5.23
CA LYS A 91 14.53 5.92 -4.84
C LYS A 91 15.19 4.59 -5.24
N CYS A 92 14.42 3.49 -5.33
CA CYS A 92 14.95 2.18 -5.72
C CYS A 92 15.11 2.05 -7.24
N ILE A 93 14.26 2.73 -8.01
CA ILE A 93 14.37 2.79 -9.47
C ILE A 93 15.25 3.96 -9.91
N CYS A 94 15.70 3.93 -11.16
CA CYS A 94 16.52 5.02 -11.72
C CYS A 94 15.81 6.39 -11.64
N ARG A 95 16.64 7.46 -11.63
CA ARG A 95 16.23 8.88 -11.50
C ARG A 95 14.89 9.18 -12.16
N SER A 96 13.87 9.30 -11.32
CA SER A 96 12.51 9.62 -11.71
C SER A 96 12.26 11.13 -11.58
N THR A 97 11.49 11.72 -12.49
CA THR A 97 11.13 13.15 -12.42
C THR A 97 10.05 13.36 -11.37
N HIS A 98 9.97 14.57 -10.80
CA HIS A 98 8.90 14.93 -9.86
C HIS A 98 7.51 14.69 -10.47
N ASN A 99 7.31 15.04 -11.75
CA ASN A 99 6.05 14.83 -12.45
C ASN A 99 5.68 13.34 -12.55
N PHE A 100 6.67 12.47 -12.79
CA PHE A 100 6.43 11.03 -12.82
C PHE A 100 6.03 10.49 -11.44
N ILE A 101 6.69 10.94 -10.38
CA ILE A 101 6.39 10.53 -9.01
C ILE A 101 4.97 10.98 -8.61
N THR A 102 4.59 12.22 -8.90
CA THR A 102 3.23 12.72 -8.65
C THR A 102 2.19 11.92 -9.42
N TRP A 103 2.44 11.64 -10.70
CA TRP A 103 1.57 10.76 -11.48
C TRP A 103 1.46 9.35 -10.88
N LEU A 104 2.58 8.78 -10.42
CA LEU A 104 2.62 7.44 -9.85
C LEU A 104 1.85 7.35 -8.52
N LYS A 105 1.84 8.42 -7.72
CA LYS A 105 1.01 8.53 -6.50
C LYS A 105 -0.48 8.47 -6.85
N GLU A 106 -0.93 9.20 -7.88
CA GLU A 106 -2.32 9.16 -8.33
C GLU A 106 -2.70 7.82 -9.00
N ASP A 107 -1.79 7.25 -9.79
CA ASP A 107 -1.95 5.93 -10.41
C ASP A 107 -2.10 4.83 -9.35
N TYR A 108 -1.27 4.86 -8.30
CA TYR A 108 -1.38 3.93 -7.17
C TYR A 108 -2.75 4.03 -6.49
N ARG A 109 -3.20 5.23 -6.15
CA ARG A 109 -4.52 5.44 -5.51
C ARG A 109 -5.65 4.97 -6.41
N THR A 110 -5.55 5.23 -7.71
CA THR A 110 -6.54 4.78 -8.70
C THR A 110 -6.58 3.24 -8.74
N LYS A 111 -5.42 2.58 -8.82
CA LYS A 111 -5.33 1.12 -8.83
C LYS A 111 -5.81 0.49 -7.53
N LEU A 112 -5.55 1.10 -6.38
CA LEU A 112 -6.07 0.63 -5.10
C LEU A 112 -7.60 0.66 -5.08
N ARG A 113 -8.21 1.75 -5.57
CA ARG A 113 -9.68 1.86 -5.66
C ARG A 113 -10.26 0.85 -6.65
N LEU A 114 -9.62 0.65 -7.80
CA LEU A 114 -10.05 -0.36 -8.77
C LEU A 114 -9.93 -1.78 -8.17
N TYR A 115 -8.83 -2.07 -7.48
CA TYR A 115 -8.63 -3.36 -6.83
C TYR A 115 -9.74 -3.64 -5.81
N LEU A 116 -10.02 -2.69 -4.91
CA LEU A 116 -11.10 -2.80 -3.95
C LEU A 116 -12.42 -3.05 -4.69
N ARG A 117 -12.77 -2.24 -5.69
CA ARG A 117 -14.01 -2.42 -6.46
C ARG A 117 -14.17 -3.82 -7.04
N ASP A 118 -13.12 -4.34 -7.66
CA ASP A 118 -13.20 -5.53 -8.49
C ASP A 118 -13.01 -6.83 -7.67
N ASN A 119 -12.45 -6.73 -6.45
CA ASN A 119 -12.09 -7.89 -5.63
C ASN A 119 -12.72 -7.89 -4.23
N PHE A 120 -13.43 -6.84 -3.81
CA PHE A 120 -13.93 -6.68 -2.44
C PHE A 120 -14.68 -7.91 -1.94
N ASP A 121 -15.77 -8.30 -2.62
CA ASP A 121 -16.63 -9.39 -2.15
C ASP A 121 -15.85 -10.70 -1.98
N ARG A 122 -15.01 -11.04 -2.97
CA ARG A 122 -14.17 -12.25 -2.94
C ARG A 122 -13.20 -12.22 -1.77
N ASP A 123 -12.46 -11.13 -1.64
CA ASP A 123 -11.39 -11.03 -0.64
C ASP A 123 -11.98 -10.86 0.77
N PHE A 124 -13.12 -10.20 0.90
CA PHE A 124 -13.89 -10.09 2.14
C PHE A 124 -14.35 -11.47 2.62
N GLU A 125 -14.93 -12.29 1.74
CA GLU A 125 -15.32 -13.66 2.08
C GLU A 125 -14.13 -14.52 2.51
N ILE A 126 -12.98 -14.39 1.84
CA ILE A 126 -11.75 -15.11 2.19
C ILE A 126 -11.25 -14.70 3.58
N ILE A 127 -11.33 -13.42 3.91
CA ILE A 127 -10.80 -12.86 5.17
C ILE A 127 -11.75 -13.14 6.34
N HIS A 128 -13.04 -12.91 6.16
CA HIS A 128 -14.04 -12.95 7.25
C HIS A 128 -14.85 -14.25 7.30
N GLY A 129 -14.81 -15.07 6.25
CA GLY A 129 -15.57 -16.33 6.15
C GLY A 129 -17.08 -16.14 5.95
N LYS A 130 -17.53 -14.92 5.65
CA LYS A 130 -18.92 -14.53 5.39
C LYS A 130 -18.97 -13.48 4.28
N PRO A 131 -20.08 -13.35 3.53
CA PRO A 131 -20.24 -12.26 2.57
C PRO A 131 -20.29 -10.89 3.26
N PRO A 132 -19.96 -9.80 2.54
CA PRO A 132 -20.08 -8.44 3.05
C PRO A 132 -21.54 -8.05 3.29
N GLU A 133 -21.75 -7.00 4.08
CA GLU A 133 -23.08 -6.44 4.32
C GLU A 133 -23.55 -5.65 3.09
N GLU A 134 -24.87 -5.64 2.82
CA GLU A 134 -25.49 -4.95 1.66
C GLU A 134 -25.70 -3.45 1.88
#